data_AF-A0AAT9GVD6-F1
#
_entry.id   AF-A0AAT9GVD6-F1
#
_cell.length_a   1.000
_cell.length_b   1.000
_cell.length_c   1.000
_cell.angle_alpha   90.00
_cell.angle_beta   90.00
_cell.angle_gamma   90.00
#
_symmetry.space_group_name_H-M   'P 1'
#
loop_
_entity.id
_entity.type
_entity.pdbx_description
1 polymer ?
#
loop_
_entity_poly.entity_id
_entity_poly.type
_entity_poly.pdbx_seq_one_letter_code
_entity_poly.pdbx_strand_id
1 'polypeptide(L)'
;MKNITRIVLRTLISITGLLLIYSGFSLIFSSSMEIKEMMMIAKVKPLIPLPFVFMELAFLYNGILEFLIGLYPFIAEYLKKKNVITIILRLLSIFFAIVMINPMILEIHFIVVGKVNFMALATAPGLFFPGGLFVHVFIEHWFGGILGFSIGVYPKVFSSLSKVVRKLKT
;
A
#
# COMPACT_ATOMS: atom_id res chain seq x y z
N MET A 1 3.52 -14.21 19.63
CA MET A 1 2.80 -12.91 19.57
C MET A 1 1.66 -12.90 20.58
N LYS A 2 1.51 -11.82 21.36
CA LYS A 2 0.39 -11.61 22.30
C LYS A 2 -0.88 -11.19 21.52
N ASN A 3 -2.08 -11.37 22.08
CA ASN A 3 -3.33 -11.04 21.38
C ASN A 3 -3.48 -9.56 21.06
N ILE A 4 -3.06 -8.68 21.99
CA ILE A 4 -3.08 -7.22 21.77
C ILE A 4 -2.23 -6.86 20.54
N THR A 5 -1.01 -7.38 20.43
CA THR A 5 -0.14 -7.16 19.26
C THR A 5 -0.80 -7.60 17.95
N ARG A 6 -1.52 -8.73 17.96
CA ARG A 6 -2.25 -9.19 16.77
C ARG A 6 -3.38 -8.25 16.38
N ILE A 7 -4.12 -7.71 17.36
CA ILE A 7 -5.21 -6.77 17.11
C ILE A 7 -4.62 -5.48 16.52
N VAL A 8 -3.58 -4.92 17.13
CA VAL A 8 -2.89 -3.72 16.63
C VAL A 8 -2.40 -3.92 15.20
N LEU A 9 -1.73 -5.04 14.91
CA LEU A 9 -1.26 -5.33 13.54
C LEU A 9 -2.41 -5.46 12.55
N ARG A 10 -3.52 -6.10 12.91
CA ARG A 10 -4.71 -6.18 12.05
C ARG A 10 -5.26 -4.80 11.75
N THR A 11 -5.38 -3.94 12.76
CA THR A 11 -5.84 -2.56 12.60
C THR A 11 -4.92 -1.77 11.68
N LEU A 12 -3.59 -1.86 11.87
CA LEU A 12 -2.61 -1.18 11.01
C LEU A 12 -2.69 -1.65 9.55
N ILE A 13 -2.77 -2.97 9.33
CA ILE A 13 -2.92 -3.54 7.98
C ILE A 13 -4.25 -3.09 7.35
N SER A 14 -5.35 -3.08 8.10
CA SER A 14 -6.65 -2.61 7.60
C SER A 14 -6.64 -1.12 7.26
N ILE A 15 -6.06 -0.27 8.09
CA ILE A 15 -5.96 1.17 7.83
C ILE A 15 -5.10 1.43 6.60
N THR A 16 -3.95 0.75 6.48
CA THR A 16 -3.07 0.88 5.31
C THR A 16 -3.81 0.46 4.05
N GLY A 17 -4.50 -0.68 4.08
CA GLY A 17 -5.31 -1.14 2.96
C GLY A 17 -6.40 -0.14 2.55
N LEU A 18 -7.09 0.48 3.51
CA LEU A 18 -8.08 1.52 3.22
C LEU A 18 -7.47 2.78 2.57
N LEU A 19 -6.32 3.23 3.05
CA LEU A 19 -5.61 4.38 2.47
C LEU A 19 -5.21 4.08 1.02
N LEU A 20 -4.63 2.90 0.77
CA LEU A 20 -4.29 2.45 -0.58
C LEU A 20 -5.51 2.38 -1.50
N ILE A 21 -6.64 1.85 -1.04
CA ILE A 21 -7.88 1.81 -1.82
C ILE A 21 -8.34 3.23 -2.17
N TYR A 22 -8.38 4.11 -1.17
CA TYR A 22 -8.77 5.50 -1.37
C TYR A 22 -7.86 6.21 -2.38
N SER A 23 -6.55 6.06 -2.23
CA SER A 23 -5.56 6.65 -3.14
C SER A 23 -5.64 6.09 -4.56
N GLY A 24 -5.91 4.80 -4.71
CA GLY A 24 -6.18 4.19 -6.02
C GLY A 24 -7.41 4.79 -6.69
N PHE A 25 -8.52 4.95 -5.96
CA PHE A 25 -9.72 5.58 -6.51
C PHE A 25 -9.52 7.05 -6.85
N SER A 26 -8.92 7.83 -5.94
CA SER A 26 -8.66 9.24 -6.19
C SER A 26 -7.77 9.43 -7.42
N LEU A 27 -6.75 8.58 -7.63
CA LEU A 27 -5.93 8.61 -8.82
C LEU A 27 -6.73 8.30 -10.11
N ILE A 28 -7.67 7.35 -10.06
CA ILE A 28 -8.58 7.04 -11.19
C ILE A 28 -9.49 8.22 -11.52
N PHE A 29 -10.00 8.91 -10.51
CA PHE A 29 -10.93 10.04 -10.69
C PHE A 29 -10.24 11.36 -11.04
N SER A 30 -8.92 11.33 -11.20
CA SER A 30 -8.11 12.52 -11.38
C SER A 30 -7.78 12.81 -12.83
N SER A 31 -7.81 14.08 -13.19
CA SER A 31 -7.34 14.54 -14.49
C SER A 31 -5.81 14.57 -14.55
N SER A 32 -5.24 14.31 -15.74
CA SER A 32 -3.80 14.44 -16.01
C SER A 32 -3.22 15.80 -15.60
N MET A 33 -4.04 16.86 -15.68
CA MET A 33 -3.65 18.23 -15.32
C MET A 33 -3.53 18.41 -13.80
N GLU A 34 -4.49 17.91 -13.03
CA GLU A 34 -4.42 17.89 -11.57
C GLU A 34 -3.21 17.08 -11.11
N ILE A 35 -2.94 15.92 -11.71
CA ILE A 35 -1.76 15.10 -11.34
C ILE A 35 -0.48 15.93 -11.50
N LYS A 36 -0.33 16.60 -12.65
CA LYS A 36 0.84 17.40 -12.97
C LYS A 36 1.00 18.61 -12.05
N GLU A 37 -0.09 19.31 -11.76
CA GLU A 37 -0.11 20.44 -10.84
C GLU A 37 0.37 20.04 -9.45
N MET A 38 -0.14 18.92 -8.94
CA MET A 38 0.24 18.46 -7.60
C MET A 38 1.69 17.96 -7.51
N MET A 39 2.20 17.32 -8.55
CA MET A 39 3.62 16.95 -8.61
C MET A 39 4.52 18.18 -8.57
N MET A 40 4.13 19.28 -9.24
CA MET A 40 4.86 20.56 -9.17
C MET A 40 4.82 21.16 -7.77
N ILE A 41 3.66 21.17 -7.12
CA ILE A 41 3.50 21.66 -5.73
C ILE A 41 4.38 20.86 -4.77
N ALA A 42 4.43 19.54 -4.94
CA ALA A 42 5.23 18.64 -4.12
C ALA A 42 6.75 18.71 -4.41
N LYS A 43 7.17 19.46 -5.44
CA LYS A 43 8.55 19.51 -5.97
C LYS A 43 9.08 18.12 -6.34
N VAL A 44 8.20 17.22 -6.73
CA VAL A 44 8.54 15.86 -7.18
C VAL A 44 8.61 15.86 -8.69
N LYS A 45 9.66 15.27 -9.27
CA LYS A 45 9.74 15.17 -10.73
C LYS A 45 8.67 14.20 -11.24
N PRO A 46 8.20 14.39 -12.50
CA PRO A 46 7.42 13.36 -13.18
C PRO A 46 8.19 12.04 -13.12
N LEU A 47 7.68 11.11 -12.32
CA LEU A 47 8.12 9.73 -12.28
C LEU A 47 7.74 9.09 -13.62
N ILE A 48 8.67 9.00 -14.54
CA ILE A 48 8.52 8.35 -15.86
C ILE A 48 9.25 6.98 -15.79
N PRO A 49 8.75 5.84 -16.35
CA PRO A 49 7.75 5.66 -17.42
C PRO A 49 6.65 4.61 -17.10
N LEU A 50 6.24 4.40 -15.84
CA LEU A 50 5.13 3.48 -15.58
C LEU A 50 3.80 4.19 -15.84
N PRO A 51 2.93 3.69 -16.75
CA PRO A 51 1.60 4.25 -16.93
C PRO A 51 0.88 4.35 -15.59
N PHE A 52 0.19 5.47 -15.32
CA PHE A 52 -0.57 5.69 -14.07
C PHE A 52 -1.51 4.52 -13.75
N VAL A 53 -2.05 3.87 -14.77
CA VAL A 53 -2.84 2.63 -14.67
C VAL A 53 -2.14 1.55 -13.83
N PHE A 54 -0.83 1.36 -13.94
CA PHE A 54 -0.12 0.39 -13.10
C PHE A 54 -0.04 0.82 -11.64
N MET A 55 0.05 2.13 -11.37
CA MET A 55 0.03 2.67 -10.01
C MET A 55 -1.36 2.53 -9.38
N GLU A 56 -2.41 2.87 -10.13
CA GLU A 56 -3.81 2.69 -9.74
C GLU A 56 -4.08 1.23 -9.40
N LEU A 57 -3.71 0.31 -10.28
CA LEU A 57 -3.85 -1.13 -10.06
C LEU A 57 -3.02 -1.59 -8.87
N ALA A 58 -1.82 -1.06 -8.68
CA ALA A 58 -0.97 -1.45 -7.56
C ALA A 58 -1.58 -1.05 -6.21
N PHE A 59 -2.06 0.19 -6.11
CA PHE A 59 -2.75 0.71 -4.93
C PHE A 59 -4.04 -0.06 -4.66
N LEU A 60 -4.90 -0.23 -5.65
CA LEU A 60 -6.17 -0.95 -5.45
C LEU A 60 -5.94 -2.42 -5.11
N TYR A 61 -5.05 -3.11 -5.81
CA TYR A 61 -4.83 -4.54 -5.59
C TYR A 61 -4.23 -4.83 -4.21
N ASN A 62 -3.11 -4.19 -3.86
CA ASN A 62 -2.51 -4.39 -2.54
C ASN A 62 -3.39 -3.81 -1.44
N GLY A 63 -4.07 -2.69 -1.68
CA GLY A 63 -5.02 -2.10 -0.74
C GLY A 63 -6.16 -3.04 -0.38
N ILE A 64 -6.82 -3.64 -1.38
CA ILE A 64 -7.86 -4.64 -1.18
C ILE A 64 -7.29 -5.85 -0.43
N LEU A 65 -6.15 -6.37 -0.86
CA LEU A 65 -5.55 -7.56 -0.26
C LEU A 65 -5.19 -7.35 1.22
N GLU A 66 -4.55 -6.23 1.55
CA GLU A 66 -4.20 -5.84 2.91
C GLU A 66 -5.46 -5.63 3.75
N PHE A 67 -6.41 -4.84 3.27
CA PHE A 67 -7.66 -4.59 3.97
C PHE A 67 -8.39 -5.89 4.33
N LEU A 68 -8.49 -6.78 3.35
CA LEU A 68 -9.07 -8.10 3.50
C LEU A 68 -8.31 -8.99 4.48
N ILE A 69 -6.97 -8.98 4.50
CA ILE A 69 -6.17 -9.74 5.48
C ILE A 69 -6.34 -9.17 6.89
N GLY A 70 -6.43 -7.85 7.04
CA GLY A 70 -6.67 -7.21 8.34
C GLY A 70 -8.04 -7.58 8.92
N LEU A 71 -9.10 -7.53 8.10
CA LEU A 71 -10.44 -7.94 8.49
C LEU A 71 -10.57 -9.46 8.66
N TYR A 72 -10.17 -10.21 7.63
CA TYR A 72 -10.32 -11.66 7.50
C TYR A 72 -8.95 -12.34 7.33
N PRO A 73 -8.20 -12.55 8.43
CA PRO A 73 -6.86 -13.12 8.39
C PRO A 73 -6.78 -14.57 7.84
N PHE A 74 -7.92 -15.23 7.64
CA PHE A 74 -8.00 -16.51 6.91
C PHE A 74 -7.56 -16.39 5.45
N ILE A 75 -7.59 -15.18 4.86
CA ILE A 75 -7.09 -14.93 3.51
C ILE A 75 -5.57 -15.14 3.47
N ALA A 76 -4.83 -14.72 4.49
CA ALA A 76 -3.41 -15.04 4.61
C ALA A 76 -3.16 -16.56 4.78
N GLU A 77 -4.10 -17.31 5.39
CA GLU A 77 -4.04 -18.78 5.42
C GLU A 77 -4.28 -19.39 4.05
N TYR A 78 -5.23 -18.86 3.28
CA TYR A 78 -5.49 -19.27 1.91
C TYR A 78 -4.26 -19.08 1.01
N LEU A 79 -3.63 -17.89 1.07
CA LEU A 79 -2.44 -17.57 0.27
C LEU A 79 -1.24 -18.47 0.54
N LYS A 80 -1.17 -19.16 1.69
CA LYS A 80 -0.10 -20.12 1.98
C LYS A 80 -0.20 -21.42 1.19
N LYS A 81 -1.36 -21.75 0.63
CA LYS A 81 -1.53 -22.98 -0.16
C LYS A 81 -0.58 -22.92 -1.36
N LYS A 82 -0.18 -24.09 -1.86
CA LYS A 82 0.71 -24.21 -3.03
C LYS A 82 -0.07 -24.50 -4.31
N ASN A 83 -1.25 -23.88 -4.46
CA ASN A 83 -2.03 -24.04 -5.69
C ASN A 83 -1.73 -22.87 -6.66
N VAL A 84 -2.01 -23.09 -7.94
CA VAL A 84 -1.68 -22.13 -9.02
C VAL A 84 -2.28 -20.75 -8.74
N ILE A 85 -3.55 -20.68 -8.34
CA ILE A 85 -4.25 -19.42 -8.06
C ILE A 85 -3.54 -18.62 -6.96
N THR A 86 -3.17 -19.28 -5.85
CA THR A 86 -2.48 -18.61 -4.73
C THR A 86 -1.08 -18.15 -5.10
N ILE A 87 -0.39 -18.87 -5.99
CA ILE A 87 0.92 -18.44 -6.50
C ILE A 87 0.76 -17.18 -7.36
N ILE A 88 -0.23 -17.15 -8.26
CA ILE A 88 -0.52 -15.97 -9.10
C ILE A 88 -0.84 -14.75 -8.23
N LEU A 89 -1.73 -14.88 -7.24
CA LEU A 89 -2.07 -13.78 -6.34
C LEU A 89 -0.84 -13.25 -5.58
N ARG A 90 0.05 -14.14 -5.13
CA ARG A 90 1.29 -13.75 -4.44
C ARG A 90 2.26 -13.03 -5.38
N LEU A 91 2.43 -13.52 -6.61
CA LEU A 91 3.28 -12.87 -7.61
C LEU A 91 2.74 -11.50 -8.02
N LEU A 92 1.41 -11.36 -8.17
CA LEU A 92 0.77 -10.06 -8.42
C LEU A 92 1.03 -9.09 -7.26
N SER A 93 0.87 -9.54 -6.02
CA SER A 93 1.14 -8.71 -4.85
C SER A 93 2.61 -8.24 -4.81
N ILE A 94 3.56 -9.12 -5.11
CA ILE A 94 4.99 -8.77 -5.23
C ILE A 94 5.22 -7.76 -6.34
N PHE A 95 4.69 -8.00 -7.53
CA PHE A 95 4.85 -7.11 -8.67
C PHE A 95 4.30 -5.71 -8.37
N PHE A 96 3.08 -5.63 -7.88
CA PHE A 96 2.44 -4.35 -7.54
C PHE A 96 3.13 -3.64 -6.36
N ALA A 97 3.67 -4.39 -5.40
CA ALA A 97 4.49 -3.81 -4.34
C ALA A 97 5.78 -3.17 -4.90
N ILE A 98 6.42 -3.80 -5.88
CA ILE A 98 7.58 -3.20 -6.56
C ILE A 98 7.17 -1.94 -7.31
N VAL A 99 6.03 -1.94 -8.01
CA VAL A 99 5.49 -0.75 -8.68
C VAL A 99 5.29 0.40 -7.69
N MET A 100 4.80 0.12 -6.47
CA MET A 100 4.61 1.13 -5.43
C MET A 100 5.95 1.65 -4.87
N ILE A 101 6.93 0.79 -4.61
CA ILE A 101 8.20 1.20 -3.96
C ILE A 101 9.18 1.84 -4.95
N ASN A 102 9.26 1.35 -6.19
CA ASN A 102 10.26 1.74 -7.18
C ASN A 102 10.37 3.27 -7.38
N PRO A 103 9.26 4.01 -7.52
CA PRO A 103 9.30 5.48 -7.56
C PRO A 103 10.07 6.13 -6.41
N MET A 104 9.93 5.61 -5.19
CA MET A 104 10.53 6.20 -4.01
C MET A 104 12.02 5.91 -3.89
N ILE A 105 12.48 4.79 -4.44
CA ILE A 105 13.92 4.49 -4.51
C ILE A 105 14.63 5.51 -5.40
N LEU A 106 14.01 5.88 -6.52
CA LEU A 106 14.57 6.86 -7.47
C LEU A 106 14.62 8.28 -6.87
N GLU A 107 13.68 8.61 -5.98
CA GLU A 107 13.57 9.92 -5.35
C GLU A 107 14.32 10.02 -4.00
N ILE A 108 14.90 8.92 -3.50
CA ILE A 108 15.48 8.85 -2.14
C ILE A 108 16.59 9.89 -1.91
N HIS A 109 17.38 10.21 -2.94
CA HIS A 109 18.41 11.24 -2.85
C HIS A 109 17.80 12.64 -2.65
N PHE A 110 16.72 12.97 -3.34
CA PHE A 110 16.04 14.27 -3.18
C PHE A 110 15.35 14.39 -1.82
N ILE A 111 14.84 13.27 -1.30
CA ILE A 111 14.29 13.13 0.04
C ILE A 111 15.37 13.43 1.10
N VAL A 112 16.53 12.76 1.02
CA VAL A 112 17.61 12.88 2.00
C VAL A 112 18.23 14.27 2.02
N VAL A 113 18.33 14.93 0.86
CA VAL A 113 18.89 16.29 0.73
C VAL A 113 17.85 17.38 1.05
N GLY A 114 16.64 17.00 1.51
CA GLY A 114 15.61 17.94 1.95
C GLY A 114 14.97 18.76 0.82
N LYS A 115 15.08 18.29 -0.43
CA LYS A 115 14.47 18.95 -1.60
C LYS A 115 12.99 18.63 -1.74
N VAL A 116 12.52 17.59 -1.06
CA VAL A 116 11.11 17.18 -0.97
C VAL A 116 10.48 17.78 0.28
N ASN A 117 9.39 18.53 0.12
CA ASN A 117 8.65 19.07 1.25
C ASN A 117 7.59 18.05 1.72
N PHE A 118 7.92 17.24 2.74
CA PHE A 118 6.99 16.24 3.28
C PHE A 118 5.75 16.83 3.98
N MET A 119 5.83 18.10 4.36
CA MET A 119 4.71 18.86 4.92
C MET A 119 3.85 19.50 3.82
N ALA A 120 4.24 19.41 2.55
CA ALA A 120 3.36 19.76 1.45
C ALA A 120 2.13 18.85 1.50
N LEU A 121 0.99 19.38 1.07
CA LEU A 121 -0.22 18.57 0.93
C LEU A 121 0.11 17.39 -0.01
N ALA A 122 -0.15 16.16 0.45
CA ALA A 122 -0.25 14.99 -0.42
C ALA A 122 -1.57 15.11 -1.12
N THR A 123 -1.61 15.98 -2.09
CA THR A 123 -2.63 15.94 -3.10
C THR A 123 -2.06 15.02 -4.15
N ALA A 124 -2.13 13.70 -3.97
CA ALA A 124 -2.41 12.97 -5.20
C ALA A 124 -3.74 13.58 -5.72
N PRO A 125 -3.88 13.74 -7.02
CA PRO A 125 -5.03 14.44 -7.57
C PRO A 125 -6.31 13.78 -6.99
N GLY A 126 -7.27 14.62 -6.56
CA GLY A 126 -8.45 14.16 -5.81
C GLY A 126 -8.25 13.74 -4.34
N LEU A 127 -7.08 13.95 -3.71
CA LEU A 127 -6.84 13.65 -2.28
C LEU A 127 -6.58 14.91 -1.45
N PHE A 128 -7.48 15.21 -0.52
CA PHE A 128 -7.15 16.06 0.63
C PHE A 128 -6.84 15.16 1.82
N PHE A 129 -5.58 14.74 1.97
CA PHE A 129 -5.17 14.01 3.18
C PHE A 129 -4.81 14.99 4.31
N PRO A 130 -5.46 14.94 5.48
CA PRO A 130 -4.92 15.50 6.71
C PRO A 130 -3.71 14.64 7.14
N GLY A 131 -2.54 14.92 6.56
CA GLY A 131 -1.32 14.14 6.75
C GLY A 131 -0.19 14.38 5.73
N GLY A 132 -0.49 15.03 4.60
CA GLY A 132 0.55 15.52 3.68
C GLY A 132 1.33 14.43 2.90
N LEU A 133 2.30 14.86 2.10
CA LEU A 133 3.22 14.04 1.29
C LEU A 133 3.91 12.95 2.12
N PHE A 134 4.04 13.17 3.42
CA PHE A 134 4.50 12.18 4.39
C PHE A 134 3.63 10.90 4.41
N VAL A 135 2.30 11.02 4.55
CA VAL A 135 1.42 9.83 4.62
C VAL A 135 1.46 9.07 3.30
N HIS A 136 1.35 9.79 2.18
CA HIS A 136 1.40 9.19 0.84
C HIS A 136 2.73 8.44 0.60
N VAL A 137 3.87 9.08 0.87
CA VAL A 137 5.18 8.46 0.64
C VAL A 137 5.44 7.32 1.62
N PHE A 138 5.33 7.57 2.93
CA PHE A 138 5.78 6.60 3.92
C PHE A 138 4.75 5.50 4.21
N ILE A 139 3.46 5.82 4.25
CA ILE A 139 2.43 4.82 4.60
C ILE A 139 1.99 4.07 3.34
N GLU A 140 1.77 4.74 2.23
CA GLU A 140 1.22 4.08 1.04
C GLU A 140 2.33 3.43 0.21
N HIS A 141 3.32 4.20 -0.25
CA HIS A 141 4.38 3.64 -1.09
C HIS A 141 5.32 2.70 -0.32
N TRP A 142 5.88 3.15 0.80
CA TRP A 142 6.81 2.34 1.57
C TRP A 142 6.11 1.26 2.40
N PHE A 143 5.28 1.64 3.37
CA PHE A 143 4.70 0.66 4.29
C PHE A 143 3.73 -0.29 3.59
N GLY A 144 2.79 0.23 2.79
CA GLY A 144 1.90 -0.57 1.95
C GLY A 144 2.67 -1.45 0.96
N GLY A 145 3.66 -0.88 0.26
CA GLY A 145 4.54 -1.67 -0.61
C GLY A 145 5.25 -2.83 0.11
N ILE A 146 5.83 -2.57 1.29
CA ILE A 146 6.52 -3.60 2.10
C ILE A 146 5.52 -4.65 2.60
N LEU A 147 4.31 -4.25 2.99
CA LEU A 147 3.25 -5.17 3.42
C LEU A 147 2.81 -6.07 2.27
N GLY A 148 2.46 -5.51 1.11
CA GLY A 148 2.15 -6.26 -0.11
C GLY A 148 3.27 -7.24 -0.50
N PHE A 149 4.52 -6.77 -0.53
CA PHE A 149 5.68 -7.62 -0.80
C PHE A 149 5.78 -8.77 0.21
N SER A 150 5.63 -8.48 1.50
CA SER A 150 5.70 -9.48 2.58
C SER A 150 4.56 -10.49 2.49
N ILE A 151 3.35 -10.06 2.14
CA ILE A 151 2.18 -10.93 1.92
C ILE A 151 2.46 -11.88 0.76
N GLY A 152 3.02 -11.37 -0.34
CA GLY A 152 3.37 -12.18 -1.49
C GLY A 152 4.53 -13.15 -1.23
N VAL A 153 5.64 -12.70 -0.65
CA VAL A 153 6.81 -13.55 -0.40
C VAL A 153 6.54 -14.55 0.72
N TYR A 154 6.01 -14.09 1.85
CA TYR A 154 5.89 -14.90 3.06
C TYR A 154 4.55 -14.72 3.79
N PRO A 155 3.42 -15.16 3.20
CA PRO A 155 2.08 -15.02 3.79
C PRO A 155 1.93 -15.71 5.16
N LYS A 156 2.86 -16.62 5.50
CA LYS A 156 2.89 -17.33 6.79
C LYS A 156 2.99 -16.40 8.00
N VAL A 157 3.65 -15.25 7.90
CA VAL A 157 3.75 -14.27 9.00
C VAL A 157 2.35 -13.80 9.43
N PHE A 158 1.52 -13.49 8.44
CA PHE A 158 0.18 -12.95 8.62
C PHE A 158 -0.85 -14.01 9.02
N SER A 159 -0.62 -15.29 8.71
CA SER A 159 -1.51 -16.38 9.15
C SER A 159 -1.63 -16.52 10.67
N SER A 160 -0.67 -16.00 11.44
CA SER A 160 -0.74 -16.00 12.90
C SER A 160 -1.81 -15.05 13.47
N LEU A 161 -2.35 -14.14 12.65
CA LEU A 161 -3.41 -13.19 13.00
C LEU A 161 -4.79 -13.88 13.16
N SER A 162 -5.01 -15.01 12.47
CA SER A 162 -6.27 -15.77 12.55
C SER A 162 -6.57 -16.32 13.94
N LYS A 163 -5.52 -16.54 14.75
CA LYS A 163 -5.63 -17.05 16.13
C LYS A 163 -6.47 -16.16 17.04
N VAL A 164 -6.55 -14.85 16.78
CA VAL A 164 -7.43 -13.94 17.54
C VAL A 164 -8.89 -14.21 17.21
N VAL A 165 -9.21 -14.32 15.92
CA VAL A 165 -10.60 -14.49 15.46
C VAL A 165 -11.15 -15.86 15.87
N ARG A 166 -10.32 -16.91 15.83
CA ARG A 166 -10.74 -18.25 16.25
C ARG A 166 -11.08 -18.33 17.75
N LYS A 167 -10.40 -17.55 18.60
CA LYS A 167 -10.65 -17.49 20.05
C LYS A 167 -11.91 -16.68 20.42
N LEU A 168 -12.34 -15.76 19.55
CA LEU A 168 -13.59 -15.01 19.76
C LEU A 168 -14.84 -15.81 19.37
N LYS A 169 -14.68 -16.91 18.63
CA LYS A 169 -15.77 -17.81 18.21
C LYS A 169 -15.97 -19.03 19.12
N THR A 170 -15.11 -19.20 20.12
CA THR A 170 -15.17 -20.27 21.14
C THR A 170 -15.47 -19.65 22.49
#